data_AF-H8Z2A6-F1
#
_entry.id   AF-H8Z2A6-F1
#
_cell.length_a   1.000
_cell.length_b   1.000
_cell.length_c   1.000
_cell.angle_alpha   90.00
_cell.angle_beta   90.00
_cell.angle_gamma   90.00
#
_symmetry.space_group_name_H-M   'P 1'
#
loop_
_entity.id
_entity.type
_entity.pdbx_description
1 polymer ?
#
loop_
_entity_poly.entity_id
_entity_poly.type
_entity_poly.pdbx_seq_one_letter_code
_entity_poly.pdbx_strand_id
1 'polypeptide(L)'
;MSQSPSTDASTGSSSAKSKGGGSMLLGLMPLLVLFGATVLLYNLTSGGFSEAFMYWEYFMGFIALYFLFSGWSQAYLNGNSSLWYLIRQCVHWGALFALVYVLNIQGIRELIPDPQYTILLLYLIAFTTLLAAIQMNIKMIFFAAFMVFVAYLIAVPENNPALIKLGEAFQVAEAPTKPLMMTIWVAVAGFVGTLFFKASMGGAISAKRAASKH
;
A
#
# COMPACT_ATOMS: atom_id res chain seq x y z
N MET A 1 -76.99 8.57 5.53
CA MET A 1 -76.39 7.43 6.25
C MET A 1 -75.77 6.54 5.17
N SER A 2 -74.49 6.19 5.08
CA SER A 2 -73.40 6.12 6.06
C SER A 2 -72.05 6.11 5.31
N GLN A 3 -71.08 6.85 5.88
CA GLN A 3 -69.61 6.75 5.90
C GLN A 3 -68.82 5.85 4.91
N SER A 4 -67.71 6.41 4.35
CA SER A 4 -66.48 5.71 3.92
C SER A 4 -65.69 5.18 5.14
N PRO A 5 -64.44 4.64 5.06
CA PRO A 5 -63.69 3.85 4.06
C PRO A 5 -63.02 2.59 4.69
N SER A 6 -62.29 1.76 3.92
CA SER A 6 -61.12 1.04 4.46
C SER A 6 -60.13 0.67 3.36
N THR A 7 -59.12 1.53 3.23
CA THR A 7 -57.87 1.33 2.51
C THR A 7 -56.97 0.47 3.38
N ASP A 8 -56.81 -0.82 3.05
CA ASP A 8 -55.79 -1.65 3.70
C ASP A 8 -54.45 -1.50 2.98
N ALA A 9 -53.65 -0.59 3.52
CA ALA A 9 -52.23 -0.47 3.25
C ALA A 9 -51.48 -1.64 3.90
N SER A 10 -51.18 -2.70 3.13
CA SER A 10 -50.11 -3.62 3.51
C SER A 10 -48.76 -2.95 3.24
N THR A 11 -48.32 -2.17 4.23
CA THR A 11 -46.94 -1.70 4.34
C THR A 11 -46.03 -2.91 4.53
N GLY A 12 -45.53 -3.44 3.42
CA GLY A 12 -44.36 -4.31 3.43
C GLY A 12 -43.18 -3.48 3.92
N SER A 13 -42.92 -3.53 5.22
CA SER A 13 -41.74 -2.94 5.84
C SER A 13 -40.51 -3.52 5.15
N SER A 14 -39.88 -2.73 4.29
CA SER A 14 -38.56 -3.03 3.77
C SER A 14 -37.62 -3.08 4.98
N SER A 15 -37.27 -4.30 5.36
CA SER A 15 -36.15 -4.58 6.25
C SER A 15 -34.90 -3.98 5.60
N ALA A 16 -34.59 -2.74 5.98
CA ALA A 16 -33.34 -2.08 5.67
C ALA A 16 -32.24 -2.84 6.44
N LYS A 17 -31.75 -3.92 5.83
CA LYS A 17 -30.64 -4.71 6.34
C LYS A 17 -29.40 -3.83 6.29
N SER A 18 -29.03 -3.25 7.43
CA SER A 18 -27.80 -2.50 7.65
C SER A 18 -26.57 -3.42 7.51
N LYS A 19 -26.21 -3.78 6.27
CA LYS A 19 -24.93 -4.43 5.93
C LYS A 19 -23.93 -3.34 5.51
N GLY A 20 -23.50 -2.49 6.44
CA GLY A 20 -22.64 -1.35 6.14
C GLY A 20 -21.18 -1.46 6.63
N GLY A 21 -20.93 -2.07 7.79
CA GLY A 21 -19.61 -1.95 8.45
C GLY A 21 -18.58 -3.02 8.10
N GLY A 22 -18.99 -4.27 7.91
CA GLY A 22 -18.06 -5.41 7.78
C GLY A 22 -17.27 -5.47 6.46
N SER A 23 -17.85 -4.96 5.37
CA SER A 23 -17.20 -4.97 4.05
C SER A 23 -16.07 -3.96 3.92
N MET A 24 -16.11 -2.87 4.70
CA MET A 24 -15.13 -1.80 4.59
C MET A 24 -13.82 -2.19 5.30
N LEU A 25 -13.90 -2.72 6.53
CA LEU A 25 -12.73 -3.22 7.26
C LEU A 25 -12.03 -4.39 6.54
N LEU A 26 -12.80 -5.34 6.01
CA LEU A 26 -12.23 -6.48 5.27
C LEU A 26 -11.52 -6.02 3.98
N GLY A 27 -12.01 -4.95 3.35
CA GLY A 27 -11.38 -4.33 2.18
C GLY A 27 -10.12 -3.50 2.49
N LEU A 28 -9.82 -3.24 3.76
CA LEU A 28 -8.61 -2.54 4.21
C LEU A 28 -7.52 -3.49 4.71
N MET A 29 -7.87 -4.72 5.09
CA MET A 29 -6.94 -5.73 5.58
C MET A 29 -5.69 -5.89 4.70
N PRO A 30 -5.80 -6.01 3.36
CA PRO A 30 -4.61 -6.16 2.52
C PRO A 30 -3.65 -4.95 2.59
N LEU A 31 -4.18 -3.74 2.75
CA LEU A 31 -3.37 -2.53 2.89
C LEU A 31 -2.72 -2.47 4.28
N LEU A 32 -3.46 -2.82 5.33
CA LEU A 32 -2.94 -2.90 6.70
C LEU A 32 -1.78 -3.91 6.78
N VAL A 33 -1.95 -5.07 6.14
CA VAL A 33 -0.93 -6.12 6.06
C VAL A 33 0.33 -5.60 5.37
N LEU A 34 0.21 -4.82 4.29
CA LEU A 34 1.38 -4.23 3.62
C LEU A 34 2.17 -3.31 4.55
N PHE A 35 1.52 -2.31 5.17
CA PHE A 35 2.22 -1.39 6.07
C PHE A 35 2.78 -2.11 7.30
N GLY A 36 1.99 -3.00 7.91
CA GLY A 36 2.41 -3.77 9.09
C GLY A 36 3.56 -4.71 8.79
N ALA A 37 3.52 -5.44 7.68
CA ALA A 37 4.61 -6.31 7.26
C ALA A 37 5.90 -5.51 7.01
N THR A 38 5.83 -4.36 6.33
CA THR A 38 7.01 -3.51 6.14
C THR A 38 7.63 -3.06 7.48
N VAL A 39 6.81 -2.69 8.48
CA VAL A 39 7.31 -2.33 9.82
C VAL A 39 7.98 -3.53 10.50
N LEU A 40 7.37 -4.71 10.42
CA LEU A 40 7.94 -5.94 10.98
C LEU A 40 9.27 -6.32 10.33
N LEU A 41 9.34 -6.31 9.00
CA LEU A 41 10.58 -6.59 8.26
C LEU A 41 11.66 -5.53 8.53
N TYR A 42 11.28 -4.26 8.68
CA TYR A 42 12.21 -3.21 9.10
C TYR A 42 12.81 -3.51 10.48
N ASN A 43 11.97 -3.89 11.45
CA ASN A 43 12.43 -4.24 12.79
C ASN A 43 13.39 -5.45 12.77
N LEU A 44 13.07 -6.47 11.97
CA LEU A 44 13.96 -7.62 11.78
C LEU A 44 15.29 -7.24 11.15
N THR A 45 15.27 -6.37 10.13
CA THR A 45 16.48 -5.95 9.41
C THR A 45 17.38 -5.07 10.28
N SER A 46 16.80 -4.10 10.99
CA SER A 46 17.52 -3.21 11.92
C SER A 46 18.08 -3.93 13.14
N GLY A 47 17.47 -5.06 13.53
CA GLY A 47 17.99 -5.96 14.57
C GLY A 47 19.22 -6.78 14.17
N GLY A 48 19.73 -6.64 12.93
CA GLY A 48 20.94 -7.35 12.48
C GLY A 48 20.71 -8.79 12.03
N PHE A 49 19.49 -9.14 11.62
CA PHE A 49 19.17 -10.48 11.14
C PHE A 49 19.84 -10.74 9.77
N SER A 50 20.83 -11.65 9.71
CA SER A 50 21.67 -11.88 8.51
C SER A 50 20.86 -12.27 7.27
N GLU A 51 19.76 -13.01 7.44
CA GLU A 51 18.93 -13.50 6.32
C GLU A 51 17.72 -12.60 6.04
N ALA A 52 17.75 -11.33 6.47
CA ALA A 52 16.65 -10.39 6.27
C ALA A 52 16.26 -10.25 4.78
N PHE A 53 17.22 -10.34 3.86
CA PHE A 53 16.98 -10.24 2.42
C PHE A 53 15.96 -11.29 1.92
N MET A 54 15.97 -12.52 2.44
CA MET A 54 15.04 -13.58 2.00
C MET A 54 13.58 -13.19 2.28
N TYR A 55 13.32 -12.61 3.45
CA TYR A 55 11.97 -12.12 3.79
C TYR A 55 11.54 -10.97 2.89
N TRP A 56 12.46 -10.08 2.52
CA TRP A 56 12.18 -9.01 1.57
C TRP A 56 11.89 -9.54 0.16
N GLU A 57 12.55 -10.61 -0.29
CA GLU A 57 12.24 -11.28 -1.57
C GLU A 57 10.84 -11.91 -1.56
N TYR A 58 10.45 -12.59 -0.48
CA TYR A 58 9.09 -13.11 -0.35
C TYR A 58 8.05 -11.97 -0.29
N PHE A 59 8.37 -10.90 0.44
CA PHE A 59 7.51 -9.74 0.55
C PHE A 59 7.35 -9.00 -0.79
N MET A 60 8.39 -8.95 -1.62
CA MET A 60 8.32 -8.44 -2.99
C MET A 60 7.24 -9.14 -3.81
N GLY A 61 7.14 -10.47 -3.74
CA GLY A 61 6.08 -11.23 -4.40
C GLY A 61 4.70 -10.92 -3.85
N PHE A 62 4.58 -10.72 -2.54
CA PHE A 62 3.33 -10.31 -1.92
C PHE A 62 2.89 -8.90 -2.39
N ILE A 63 3.81 -7.93 -2.49
CA ILE A 63 3.51 -6.59 -3.02
C ILE A 63 3.05 -6.70 -4.48
N ALA A 64 3.76 -7.49 -5.31
CA ALA A 64 3.40 -7.69 -6.70
C ALA A 64 1.97 -8.23 -6.88
N LEU A 65 1.62 -9.26 -6.09
CA LEU A 65 0.26 -9.81 -6.07
C LEU A 65 -0.77 -8.76 -5.63
N TYR A 66 -0.48 -8.00 -4.58
CA TYR A 66 -1.38 -6.95 -4.13
C TYR A 66 -1.64 -5.91 -5.23
N PHE A 67 -0.60 -5.44 -5.92
CA PHE A 67 -0.74 -4.48 -7.02
C PHE A 67 -1.57 -5.07 -8.15
N LEU A 68 -1.34 -6.33 -8.51
CA LEU A 68 -2.09 -7.06 -9.54
C LEU A 68 -3.61 -7.07 -9.24
N PHE A 69 -4.00 -7.43 -8.01
CA PHE A 69 -5.41 -7.49 -7.61
C PHE A 69 -6.03 -6.10 -7.37
N SER A 70 -5.26 -5.17 -6.82
CA SER A 70 -5.73 -3.84 -6.40
C SER A 70 -6.26 -2.99 -7.55
N GLY A 71 -5.68 -3.09 -8.75
CA GLY A 71 -6.12 -2.32 -9.91
C GLY A 71 -7.08 -3.04 -10.85
N TRP A 72 -7.19 -4.37 -10.75
CA TRP A 72 -8.09 -5.17 -11.59
C TRP A 72 -9.55 -4.70 -11.52
N SER A 73 -10.10 -4.56 -10.31
CA SER A 73 -11.49 -4.12 -10.11
C SER A 73 -11.73 -2.70 -10.64
N GLN A 74 -10.73 -1.81 -10.55
CA GLN A 74 -10.87 -0.42 -11.02
C GLN A 74 -10.80 -0.31 -12.54
N ALA A 75 -9.93 -1.11 -13.19
CA ALA A 75 -9.84 -1.16 -14.65
C ALA A 75 -11.18 -1.63 -15.27
N TYR A 76 -11.79 -2.65 -14.66
CA TYR A 76 -13.10 -3.15 -15.06
C TYR A 76 -14.21 -2.09 -14.95
N LEU A 77 -14.25 -1.35 -13.85
CA LEU A 77 -15.30 -0.33 -13.60
C LEU A 77 -15.16 0.93 -14.46
N ASN A 78 -13.96 1.25 -14.94
CA ASN A 78 -13.69 2.43 -15.75
C ASN A 78 -13.76 2.17 -17.27
N GLY A 79 -14.16 0.96 -17.69
CA GLY A 79 -14.24 0.59 -19.12
C GLY A 79 -12.88 0.47 -19.80
N ASN A 80 -11.79 0.47 -19.04
CA ASN A 80 -10.45 0.25 -19.57
C ASN A 80 -10.18 -1.25 -19.75
N SER A 81 -9.29 -1.60 -20.68
CA SER A 81 -8.88 -2.99 -20.87
C SER A 81 -8.18 -3.52 -19.61
N SER A 82 -8.90 -4.34 -18.84
CA SER A 82 -8.38 -5.01 -17.63
C SER A 82 -7.21 -5.94 -17.97
N LEU A 83 -7.23 -6.52 -19.18
CA LEU A 83 -6.13 -7.33 -19.71
C LEU A 83 -4.86 -6.51 -19.90
N TRP A 84 -4.97 -5.30 -20.46
CA TRP A 84 -3.82 -4.44 -20.69
C TRP A 84 -3.17 -3.96 -19.38
N TYR A 85 -4.00 -3.68 -18.35
CA TYR A 85 -3.51 -3.41 -17.01
C TYR A 85 -2.73 -4.59 -16.44
N LEU A 86 -3.25 -5.81 -16.56
CA LEU A 86 -2.57 -7.01 -16.06
C LEU A 86 -1.24 -7.24 -16.78
N ILE A 87 -1.20 -7.10 -18.10
CA ILE A 87 0.05 -7.24 -18.88
C ILE A 87 1.10 -6.24 -18.38
N ARG A 88 0.72 -4.97 -18.17
CA ARG A 88 1.65 -3.95 -17.64
C ARG A 88 2.16 -4.30 -16.25
N GLN A 89 1.31 -4.78 -15.35
CA GLN A 89 1.72 -5.22 -14.02
C GLN A 89 2.67 -6.43 -14.09
N CYS A 90 2.36 -7.43 -14.91
CA CYS A 90 3.21 -8.61 -15.10
C CYS A 90 4.57 -8.23 -15.69
N VAL A 91 4.63 -7.34 -16.67
CA VAL A 91 5.90 -6.86 -17.25
C VAL A 91 6.68 -6.08 -16.20
N HIS A 92 6.04 -5.18 -15.46
CA HIS A 92 6.70 -4.32 -14.46
C HIS A 92 7.30 -5.11 -13.30
N TRP A 93 6.51 -5.97 -12.66
CA TRP A 93 7.00 -6.82 -11.57
C TRP A 93 7.89 -7.94 -12.09
N GLY A 94 7.58 -8.51 -13.25
CA GLY A 94 8.41 -9.51 -13.91
C GLY A 94 9.81 -8.99 -14.25
N ALA A 95 9.94 -7.72 -14.66
CA ALA A 95 11.24 -7.08 -14.84
C ALA A 95 12.04 -6.99 -13.54
N LEU A 96 11.40 -6.64 -12.42
CA LEU A 96 12.05 -6.64 -11.10
C LEU A 96 12.50 -8.07 -10.71
N PHE A 97 11.63 -9.07 -10.84
CA PHE A 97 11.99 -10.47 -10.57
C PHE A 97 13.15 -10.96 -11.44
N ALA A 98 13.11 -10.66 -12.74
CA ALA A 98 14.18 -11.01 -13.67
C ALA A 98 15.49 -10.33 -13.30
N LEU A 99 15.44 -9.05 -12.90
CA LEU A 99 16.62 -8.32 -12.44
C LEU A 99 17.22 -8.96 -11.19
N VAL A 100 16.42 -9.18 -10.14
CA VAL A 100 16.89 -9.84 -8.89
C VAL A 100 17.44 -11.23 -9.18
N TYR A 101 16.75 -12.00 -10.03
CA TYR A 101 17.23 -13.31 -10.47
C TYR A 101 18.60 -13.20 -11.14
N VAL A 102 18.76 -12.31 -12.12
CA VAL A 102 20.04 -12.08 -12.82
C VAL A 102 21.14 -11.68 -11.86
N LEU A 103 20.88 -10.79 -10.89
CA LEU A 103 21.85 -10.43 -9.86
C LEU A 103 22.31 -11.66 -9.06
N ASN A 104 21.40 -12.58 -8.75
CA ASN A 104 21.70 -13.80 -8.01
C ASN A 104 22.50 -14.83 -8.83
N ILE A 105 22.10 -15.14 -10.08
CA ILE A 105 22.85 -16.10 -10.93
C ILE A 105 24.23 -15.57 -11.33
N GLN A 106 24.41 -14.26 -11.51
CA GLN A 106 25.71 -13.67 -11.86
C GLN A 106 26.68 -13.60 -10.66
N GLY A 107 26.32 -14.16 -9.51
CA GLY A 107 27.17 -14.18 -8.32
C GLY A 107 27.28 -12.83 -7.60
N ILE A 108 26.52 -11.79 -8.00
CA ILE A 108 26.58 -10.46 -7.36
C ILE A 108 26.20 -10.56 -5.88
N ARG A 109 25.29 -11.46 -5.53
CA ARG A 109 24.93 -11.76 -4.14
C ARG A 109 26.12 -12.28 -3.31
N GLU A 110 27.00 -13.08 -3.89
CA GLU A 110 28.17 -13.61 -3.19
C GLU A 110 29.30 -12.57 -3.05
N LEU A 111 29.30 -11.56 -3.91
CA LEU A 111 30.28 -10.48 -3.93
C LEU A 111 29.94 -9.33 -2.96
N ILE A 112 28.69 -9.26 -2.48
CA ILE A 112 28.18 -8.16 -1.64
C ILE A 112 27.79 -8.70 -0.27
N PRO A 113 28.22 -8.07 0.85
CA PRO A 113 27.76 -8.45 2.18
C PRO A 113 26.23 -8.38 2.33
N ASP A 114 25.64 -9.32 3.09
CA ASP A 114 24.18 -9.43 3.29
C ASP A 114 23.47 -8.11 3.64
N PRO A 115 24.00 -7.23 4.52
CA PRO A 115 23.34 -5.96 4.83
C PRO A 115 23.28 -5.02 3.62
N GLN A 116 24.34 -4.98 2.81
CA GLN A 116 24.40 -4.14 1.61
C GLN A 116 23.49 -4.68 0.50
N TYR A 117 23.43 -6.00 0.34
CA TYR A 117 22.50 -6.64 -0.58
C TYR A 117 21.04 -6.39 -0.17
N THR A 118 20.74 -6.45 1.13
CA THR A 118 19.41 -6.12 1.67
C THR A 118 19.03 -4.68 1.35
N ILE A 119 19.93 -3.72 1.53
CA ILE A 119 19.70 -2.31 1.16
C ILE A 119 19.43 -2.16 -0.33
N LEU A 120 20.22 -2.81 -1.19
CA LEU A 120 20.02 -2.79 -2.65
C LEU A 120 18.63 -3.32 -3.02
N LEU A 121 18.25 -4.48 -2.47
CA LEU A 121 16.96 -5.10 -2.69
C LEU A 121 15.80 -4.18 -2.24
N LEU A 122 15.92 -3.56 -1.07
CA LEU A 122 14.92 -2.62 -0.56
C LEU A 122 14.74 -1.41 -1.47
N TYR A 123 15.82 -0.81 -1.99
CA TYR A 123 15.72 0.28 -2.95
C TYR A 123 15.04 -0.17 -4.26
N LEU A 124 15.40 -1.34 -4.78
CA LEU A 124 14.76 -1.90 -5.98
C LEU A 124 13.26 -2.09 -5.77
N ILE A 125 12.84 -2.67 -4.64
CA ILE A 125 11.44 -2.86 -4.30
C ILE A 125 10.74 -1.50 -4.13
N ALA A 126 11.34 -0.56 -3.39
CA ALA A 126 10.76 0.75 -3.13
C ALA A 126 10.54 1.56 -4.41
N PHE A 127 11.54 1.64 -5.30
CA PHE A 127 11.40 2.37 -6.56
C PHE A 127 10.48 1.66 -7.55
N THR A 128 10.49 0.33 -7.61
CA THR A 128 9.51 -0.43 -8.41
C THR A 128 8.09 -0.16 -7.92
N THR A 129 7.88 -0.15 -6.61
CA THR A 129 6.58 0.15 -5.99
C THR A 129 6.16 1.59 -6.30
N LEU A 130 7.10 2.55 -6.27
CA LEU A 130 6.85 3.95 -6.59
C LEU A 130 6.43 4.14 -8.05
N LEU A 131 7.16 3.53 -8.98
CA LEU A 131 6.81 3.55 -10.41
C LEU A 131 5.45 2.91 -10.66
N ALA A 132 5.17 1.76 -10.02
CA ALA A 132 3.87 1.11 -10.13
C ALA A 132 2.74 1.99 -9.57
N ALA A 133 2.98 2.68 -8.46
CA ALA A 133 2.01 3.61 -7.88
C ALA A 133 1.73 4.79 -8.82
N ILE A 134 2.77 5.47 -9.31
CA ILE A 134 2.62 6.64 -10.18
C ILE A 134 1.92 6.28 -11.48
N GLN A 135 2.34 5.20 -12.14
CA GLN A 135 1.89 4.89 -13.50
C GLN A 135 0.56 4.14 -13.55
N MET A 136 0.25 3.33 -12.53
CA MET A 136 -0.83 2.35 -12.63
C MET A 136 -1.79 2.39 -11.45
N ASN A 137 -1.37 2.90 -10.30
CA ASN A 137 -2.15 2.80 -9.06
C ASN A 137 -1.83 3.89 -8.03
N ILE A 138 -2.22 5.13 -8.33
CA ILE A 138 -1.80 6.33 -7.58
C ILE A 138 -2.21 6.33 -6.10
N LYS A 139 -3.27 5.60 -5.72
CA LYS A 139 -3.65 5.42 -4.30
C LYS A 139 -2.55 4.76 -3.44
N MET A 140 -1.61 4.05 -4.06
CA MET A 140 -0.49 3.41 -3.37
C MET A 140 0.73 4.33 -3.21
N ILE A 141 0.62 5.61 -3.58
CA ILE A 141 1.76 6.54 -3.53
C ILE A 141 2.31 6.71 -2.11
N PHE A 142 1.47 6.75 -1.09
CA PHE A 142 1.91 6.87 0.30
C PHE A 142 2.62 5.60 0.78
N PHE A 143 2.16 4.42 0.37
CA PHE A 143 2.86 3.16 0.65
C PHE A 143 4.23 3.12 -0.06
N ALA A 144 4.30 3.57 -1.31
CA ALA A 144 5.56 3.64 -2.03
C ALA A 144 6.56 4.62 -1.39
N ALA A 145 6.09 5.81 -1.00
CA ALA A 145 6.91 6.79 -0.29
C ALA A 145 7.39 6.23 1.06
N PHE A 146 6.52 5.51 1.78
CA PHE A 146 6.88 4.82 3.00
C PHE A 146 7.96 3.75 2.77
N MET A 147 7.87 2.95 1.70
CA MET A 147 8.91 1.98 1.33
C MET A 147 10.25 2.66 1.05
N VAL A 148 10.26 3.81 0.35
CA VAL A 148 11.49 4.59 0.11
C VAL A 148 12.07 5.09 1.44
N PHE A 149 11.22 5.58 2.34
CA PHE A 149 11.64 5.98 3.68
C PHE A 149 12.27 4.83 4.46
N VAL A 150 11.67 3.65 4.46
CA VAL A 150 12.19 2.45 5.14
C VAL A 150 13.53 2.00 4.55
N ALA A 151 13.66 1.98 3.22
CA ALA A 151 14.92 1.70 2.55
C ALA A 151 16.02 2.69 2.96
N TYR A 152 15.68 3.98 3.03
CA TYR A 152 16.61 5.03 3.45
C TYR A 152 17.03 4.89 4.93
N LEU A 153 16.11 4.53 5.83
CA LEU A 153 16.44 4.29 7.24
C LEU A 153 17.42 3.13 7.43
N ILE A 154 17.27 2.05 6.65
CA ILE A 154 18.19 0.91 6.72
C ILE A 154 19.55 1.29 6.11
N ALA A 155 19.55 2.08 5.03
CA ALA A 155 20.79 2.51 4.38
C ALA A 155 21.61 3.51 5.20
N VAL A 156 20.95 4.36 5.99
CA VAL A 156 21.59 5.40 6.81
C VAL A 156 21.08 5.27 8.26
N PRO A 157 21.61 4.31 9.04
CA PRO A 157 21.11 4.03 10.38
C PRO A 157 21.49 5.11 11.41
N GLU A 158 22.62 5.79 11.22
CA GLU A 158 23.13 6.80 12.13
C GLU A 158 22.84 8.22 11.65
N ASN A 159 22.52 9.14 12.58
CA ASN A 159 22.29 10.56 12.30
C ASN A 159 21.35 10.83 11.10
N ASN A 160 20.30 10.01 10.97
CA ASN A 160 19.44 10.03 9.80
C ASN A 160 18.65 11.37 9.69
N PRO A 161 18.87 12.17 8.62
CA PRO A 161 18.20 13.46 8.46
C PRO A 161 16.68 13.36 8.35
N ALA A 162 16.15 12.25 7.83
CA ALA A 162 14.72 12.04 7.73
C ALA A 162 14.09 11.85 9.11
N LEU A 163 14.75 11.14 10.02
CA LEU A 163 14.29 10.99 11.41
C LEU A 163 14.30 12.31 12.16
N ILE A 164 15.32 13.16 11.94
CA ILE A 164 15.39 14.49 12.57
C ILE A 164 14.21 15.35 12.12
N LYS A 165 13.99 15.46 10.81
CA LYS A 165 12.87 16.25 10.25
C LYS A 165 11.50 15.72 10.68
N LEU A 166 11.33 14.41 10.75
CA LEU A 166 10.09 13.80 11.24
C LEU A 166 9.91 14.00 12.75
N GLY A 167 11.00 13.98 13.52
CA GLY A 167 11.03 14.32 14.94
C GLY A 167 10.47 15.70 15.22
N GLU A 168 10.93 16.69 14.44
CA GLU A 168 10.43 18.06 14.51
C GLU A 168 8.95 18.14 14.12
N ALA A 169 8.56 17.48 13.02
CA ALA A 169 7.19 17.52 12.52
C ALA A 169 6.18 16.87 13.49
N PHE A 170 6.56 15.77 14.15
CA PHE A 170 5.70 15.05 15.10
C PHE A 170 5.93 15.44 16.57
N GLN A 171 6.80 16.41 16.83
CA GLN A 171 7.19 16.85 18.18
C GLN A 171 7.68 15.69 19.07
N VAL A 172 8.40 14.73 18.48
CA VAL A 172 8.98 13.59 19.20
C VAL A 172 10.40 13.93 19.62
N ALA A 173 10.60 14.12 20.91
CA ALA A 173 11.94 14.30 21.48
C ALA A 173 12.83 13.08 21.19
N GLU A 174 14.06 13.36 20.78
CA GLU A 174 15.11 12.35 20.50
C GLU A 174 14.72 11.34 19.41
N ALA A 175 14.00 11.78 18.38
CA ALA A 175 13.60 10.97 17.23
C ALA A 175 14.66 10.01 16.67
N PRO A 176 15.95 10.40 16.52
CA PRO A 176 16.98 9.50 16.00
C PRO A 176 17.24 8.27 16.88
N THR A 177 16.93 8.34 18.18
CA THR A 177 17.12 7.22 19.12
C THR A 177 15.96 6.22 19.10
N LYS A 178 14.84 6.56 18.44
CA LYS A 178 13.61 5.74 18.41
C LYS A 178 13.16 5.46 16.98
N PRO A 179 14.02 4.89 16.12
CA PRO A 179 13.72 4.78 14.70
C PRO A 179 12.53 3.84 14.43
N LEU A 180 12.34 2.78 15.21
CA LEU A 180 11.16 1.92 15.11
C LEU A 180 9.84 2.67 15.37
N MET A 181 9.79 3.48 16.43
CA MET A 181 8.60 4.30 16.73
C MET A 181 8.31 5.27 15.58
N MET A 182 9.34 5.86 14.98
CA MET A 182 9.16 6.74 13.83
C MET A 182 8.67 5.99 12.59
N THR A 183 9.19 4.79 12.32
CA THR A 183 8.68 3.94 11.24
C THR A 183 7.20 3.62 11.46
N ILE A 184 6.77 3.33 12.69
CA ILE A 184 5.35 3.10 13.01
C ILE A 184 4.53 4.37 12.76
N TRP A 185 4.97 5.54 13.22
CA TRP A 185 4.25 6.80 13.00
C TRP A 185 4.10 7.14 11.52
N VAL A 186 5.17 6.99 10.74
CA VAL A 186 5.12 7.21 9.29
C VAL A 186 4.23 6.16 8.60
N ALA A 187 4.26 4.91 9.04
CA ALA A 187 3.37 3.86 8.52
C ALA A 187 1.90 4.20 8.78
N VAL A 188 1.55 4.63 9.99
CA VAL A 188 0.19 5.07 10.36
C VAL A 188 -0.22 6.28 9.53
N ALA A 189 0.63 7.30 9.43
CA ALA A 189 0.37 8.50 8.63
C ALA A 189 0.17 8.15 7.14
N GLY A 190 1.03 7.30 6.58
CA GLY A 190 0.92 6.83 5.20
C GLY A 190 -0.34 6.02 4.94
N PHE A 191 -0.71 5.13 5.87
CA PHE A 191 -1.95 4.36 5.80
C PHE A 191 -3.18 5.28 5.80
N VAL A 192 -3.25 6.21 6.76
CA VAL A 192 -4.33 7.21 6.85
C VAL A 192 -4.38 8.08 5.58
N GLY A 193 -3.23 8.51 5.06
CA GLY A 193 -3.12 9.24 3.80
C GLY A 193 -3.69 8.46 2.62
N THR A 194 -3.36 7.16 2.50
CA THR A 194 -3.96 6.28 1.47
C THR A 194 -5.46 6.15 1.63
N LEU A 195 -5.98 6.02 2.86
CA LEU A 195 -7.44 5.94 3.10
C LEU A 195 -8.15 7.21 2.67
N PHE A 196 -7.63 8.36 3.10
CA PHE A 196 -8.19 9.67 2.77
C PHE A 196 -8.20 9.89 1.26
N PHE A 197 -7.10 9.58 0.59
CA PHE A 197 -6.98 9.69 -0.87
C PHE A 197 -7.93 8.75 -1.61
N LYS A 198 -8.09 7.51 -1.12
CA LYS A 198 -9.06 6.56 -1.67
C LYS A 198 -10.51 7.07 -1.51
N ALA A 199 -10.84 7.66 -0.37
CA ALA A 199 -12.16 8.23 -0.11
C ALA A 199 -12.46 9.45 -0.99
N SER A 200 -11.49 10.36 -1.16
CA SER A 200 -11.66 11.57 -1.96
C SER A 200 -11.87 11.25 -3.45
N MET A 201 -11.16 10.27 -4.00
CA MET A 201 -11.37 9.79 -5.38
C MET A 201 -12.78 9.21 -5.57
N GLY A 202 -13.27 8.42 -4.60
CA GLY A 202 -14.62 7.85 -4.65
C GLY A 202 -15.72 8.93 -4.63
N GLY A 203 -15.53 9.97 -3.83
CA GLY A 203 -16.42 11.13 -3.79
C GLY A 203 -16.45 11.89 -5.12
N ALA A 204 -15.29 12.18 -5.70
CA ALA A 204 -15.18 12.90 -6.98
C ALA A 204 -15.88 12.16 -8.14
N ILE A 205 -15.73 10.83 -8.21
CA ILE A 205 -16.39 10.00 -9.23
C ILE A 205 -17.93 10.04 -9.06
N SER A 206 -18.40 9.98 -7.82
CA SER A 206 -19.84 10.02 -7.50
C SER A 206 -20.46 11.37 -7.86
N ALA A 207 -19.77 12.47 -7.54
CA ALA A 207 -20.19 13.82 -7.91
C ALA A 207 -20.26 14.00 -9.44
N LYS A 208 -19.27 13.50 -10.19
CA LYS A 208 -19.27 13.56 -11.66
C LYS A 208 -20.44 12.79 -12.28
N ARG A 209 -20.79 11.62 -11.73
CA ARG A 209 -21.94 10.81 -12.19
C ARG A 209 -23.29 11.45 -11.86
N ALA A 210 -23.39 12.19 -10.76
CA ALA A 210 -24.59 12.94 -10.41
C ALA A 210 -24.78 14.14 -11.35
N ALA A 211 -23.70 14.87 -11.66
CA ALA A 211 -23.72 16.00 -12.57
C ALA A 211 -24.05 15.62 -14.03
N SER A 212 -23.64 14.43 -14.50
CA SER A 212 -23.94 13.96 -15.86
C SER A 212 -25.36 13.42 -16.07
N LYS A 213 -26.19 13.39 -15.02
CA LYS A 213 -27.60 12.96 -15.08
C LYS A 213 -28.58 14.13 -15.18
N HIS A 214 -28.08 15.36 -15.10
CA HIS A 214 -28.82 16.60 -15.33
C HIS A 214 -28.39 17.21 -16.67
#